data_AF-A0A7S0C6K6-F1
#
_entry.id   AF-A0A7S0C6K6-F1
#
_cell.length_a   1.000
_cell.length_b   1.000
_cell.length_c   1.000
_cell.angle_alpha   90.00
_cell.angle_beta   90.00
_cell.angle_gamma   90.00
#
_symmetry.space_group_name_H-M   'P 1'
#
loop_
_entity.id
_entity.type
_entity.pdbx_description
1 polymer ?
#
loop_
_entity_poly.entity_id
_entity_poly.type
_entity_poly.pdbx_seq_one_letter_code
_entity_poly.pdbx_strand_id
1 'polypeptide(L)'
;ALIHDVNDQLSHADDLADFALNIMHDVKGSIKLVVNLIPFNDIGHATYRKPSMERVLAFQKRLVDRGVYTYIRKTRGDDESAACGQLATTMKKQRKDQNHGDLAP
;
A
#
# COMPACT_ATOMS: atom_id res chain seq x y z
N ALA A 1 -0.37 4.69 -2.33
CA ALA A 1 -0.31 4.00 -1.03
C ALA A 1 -0.35 5.05 0.07
N LEU A 2 -0.96 4.74 1.21
CA LEU A 2 -1.03 5.61 2.38
C LEU A 2 0.04 5.18 3.38
N ILE A 3 0.94 6.09 3.72
CA ILE A 3 2.16 5.85 4.48
C ILE A 3 2.15 6.75 5.71
N HIS A 4 2.43 6.14 6.87
CA HIS A 4 2.44 6.84 8.14
C HIS A 4 3.39 8.04 8.13
N ASP A 5 2.87 9.21 8.48
CA ASP A 5 3.56 10.50 8.59
C ASP A 5 4.28 10.98 7.32
N VAL A 6 3.97 10.39 6.17
CA VAL A 6 4.46 10.84 4.86
C VAL A 6 3.33 11.46 4.05
N ASN A 7 2.19 10.78 3.93
CA ASN A 7 1.07 11.25 3.13
C ASN A 7 -0.31 10.89 3.71
N ASP A 8 -0.40 10.69 5.02
CA ASP A 8 -1.60 10.21 5.72
C ASP A 8 -2.29 11.24 6.63
N GLN A 9 -1.82 12.49 6.62
CA GLN A 9 -2.47 13.61 7.31
C GLN A 9 -3.74 14.08 6.58
N LEU A 10 -4.68 14.67 7.32
CA LEU A 10 -5.95 15.15 6.76
C LEU A 10 -5.79 16.28 5.74
N SER A 11 -4.76 17.12 5.86
CA SER A 11 -4.42 18.13 4.86
C SER A 11 -4.13 17.51 3.49
N HIS A 12 -3.41 16.38 3.46
CA HIS A 12 -3.16 15.66 2.21
C HIS A 12 -4.45 15.07 1.61
N ALA A 13 -5.44 14.74 2.45
CA ALA A 13 -6.76 14.32 1.97
C ALA A 13 -7.52 15.49 1.33
N ASP A 14 -7.39 16.70 1.88
CA ASP A 14 -7.98 17.91 1.32
C ASP A 14 -7.33 18.25 -0.04
N ASP A 15 -6.00 18.26 -0.11
CA ASP A 15 -5.26 18.50 -1.36
C ASP A 15 -5.61 17.47 -2.44
N LEU A 16 -5.72 16.19 -2.04
CA LEU A 16 -6.12 15.11 -2.94
C LEU A 16 -7.57 15.26 -3.41
N ALA A 17 -8.47 15.73 -2.55
CA ALA A 17 -9.85 15.99 -2.93
C ALA A 17 -9.94 17.12 -3.96
N ASP A 18 -9.20 18.21 -3.76
CA ASP A 18 -9.14 19.33 -4.70
C ASP A 18 -8.64 18.87 -6.06
N PHE A 19 -7.55 18.10 -6.08
CA PHE A 19 -7.02 17.51 -7.29
C PHE A 19 -8.04 16.60 -8.01
N ALA A 20 -8.71 15.73 -7.27
CA ALA A 20 -9.71 14.80 -7.82
C ALA A 20 -10.92 15.53 -8.41
N LEU A 21 -11.42 16.56 -7.72
CA LEU A 21 -12.57 17.35 -8.17
C LEU A 21 -12.22 18.17 -9.41
N ASN A 22 -11.02 18.72 -9.49
CA ASN A 22 -10.53 19.43 -10.68
C ASN A 22 -10.47 18.51 -11.89
N ILE A 23 -9.96 17.27 -11.74
CA ILE A 23 -9.97 16.29 -12.84
C ILE A 23 -11.40 16.00 -13.29
N MET A 24 -12.34 15.80 -12.36
CA MET A 24 -13.73 15.50 -12.72
C MET A 24 -14.42 16.66 -13.43
N HIS A 25 -14.03 17.91 -13.15
CA HIS A 25 -14.54 19.08 -13.84
C HIS A 25 -14.07 19.16 -15.31
N ASP A 26 -12.81 18.79 -15.59
CA ASP A 26 -12.22 18.94 -16.92
C ASP A 26 -12.57 17.79 -17.88
N VAL A 27 -13.02 16.65 -17.35
CA VAL A 27 -13.38 15.47 -18.14
C VAL A 27 -14.81 15.59 -18.67
N LYS A 28 -14.97 15.59 -19.99
CA LYS A 28 -16.30 15.60 -20.65
C LYS A 28 -17.03 14.28 -20.45
N GLY A 29 -18.27 14.36 -19.95
CA GLY A 29 -19.16 13.21 -19.74
C GLY A 29 -19.28 12.80 -18.27
N SER A 30 -20.17 11.85 -17.97
CA SER A 30 -20.46 11.41 -16.59
C SER A 30 -19.45 10.38 -16.09
N ILE A 31 -18.17 10.75 -16.00
CA ILE A 31 -17.11 9.86 -15.49
C ILE A 31 -17.02 10.01 -13.98
N LYS A 32 -16.98 8.88 -13.26
CA LYS A 32 -16.76 8.84 -11.81
C LYS A 32 -15.30 8.52 -11.53
N LEU A 33 -14.62 9.39 -10.78
CA LEU A 33 -13.30 9.11 -10.23
C LEU A 33 -13.46 8.39 -8.89
N VAL A 34 -12.70 7.31 -8.70
CA VAL A 34 -12.68 6.53 -7.47
C VAL A 34 -11.27 6.45 -6.92
N VAL A 35 -11.06 6.92 -5.70
CA VAL A 35 -9.80 6.82 -4.97
C VAL A 35 -9.75 5.50 -4.21
N ASN A 36 -8.68 4.73 -4.39
CA ASN A 36 -8.43 3.52 -3.60
C ASN A 36 -7.28 3.79 -2.63
N LEU A 37 -7.59 3.89 -1.33
CA LEU A 37 -6.58 3.94 -0.28
C LEU A 37 -6.00 2.55 -0.08
N ILE A 38 -4.68 2.45 -0.18
CA ILE A 38 -3.93 1.22 0.05
C ILE A 38 -3.01 1.50 1.23
N PRO A 39 -3.36 1.08 2.46
CA PRO A 39 -2.46 1.20 3.60
C PRO A 39 -1.14 0.51 3.27
N PHE A 40 -0.02 1.19 3.55
CA PHE A 40 1.29 0.63 3.29
C PHE A 40 1.47 -0.70 4.02
N ASN A 41 1.99 -1.71 3.33
CA ASN A 41 2.28 -3.01 3.91
C ASN A 41 3.75 -3.04 4.37
N ASP A 42 3.99 -3.32 5.65
CA ASP A 42 5.35 -3.40 6.18
C ASP A 42 5.99 -4.73 5.76
N ILE A 43 7.14 -4.66 5.09
CA ILE A 43 7.93 -5.82 4.68
C ILE A 43 9.27 -5.85 5.43
N GLY A 44 9.21 -5.78 6.76
CA GLY A 44 10.28 -6.20 7.68
C GLY A 44 11.57 -5.36 7.70
N HIS A 45 11.76 -4.47 6.72
CA HIS A 45 12.95 -3.62 6.55
C HIS A 45 12.60 -2.27 5.89
N ALA A 46 11.36 -1.81 6.02
CA ALA A 46 10.93 -0.60 5.32
C ALA A 46 11.29 0.67 6.11
N THR A 47 11.88 1.66 5.41
CA THR A 47 12.01 3.06 5.90
C THR A 47 10.65 3.69 6.22
N TYR A 48 9.58 3.12 5.66
CA TYR A 48 8.21 3.58 5.77
C TYR A 48 7.38 2.66 6.64
N ARG A 49 6.38 3.23 7.32
CA ARG A 49 5.50 2.50 8.24
C ARG A 49 4.06 2.51 7.76
N LYS A 50 3.32 1.45 8.13
CA LYS A 50 1.88 1.35 7.94
C LYS A 50 1.16 2.39 8.82
N PRO A 51 0.24 3.21 8.27
CA PRO A 51 -0.58 4.10 9.09
C PRO A 51 -1.55 3.29 9.97
N SER A 52 -1.96 3.85 11.11
CA SER A 52 -3.00 3.23 11.94
C SER A 52 -4.31 3.16 11.16
N MET A 53 -5.14 2.14 11.44
CA MET A 53 -6.44 2.01 10.79
C MET A 53 -7.35 3.20 11.08
N GLU A 54 -7.24 3.81 12.26
CA GLU A 54 -7.93 5.06 12.59
C GLU A 54 -7.57 6.19 11.62
N ARG A 55 -6.27 6.41 11.34
CA ARG A 55 -5.83 7.42 10.38
C ARG A 55 -6.32 7.12 8.96
N VAL A 56 -6.26 5.85 8.53
CA VAL A 56 -6.79 5.43 7.22
C VAL A 56 -8.28 5.74 7.12
N LEU A 57 -9.07 5.41 8.15
CA LEU A 57 -10.51 5.66 8.18
C LEU A 57 -10.83 7.16 8.22
N ALA A 58 -10.08 7.95 8.99
CA ALA A 58 -10.24 9.40 9.03
C ALA A 58 -9.94 10.03 7.67
N PHE A 59 -8.87 9.59 7.01
CA PHE A 59 -8.51 10.01 5.65
C PHE A 59 -9.60 9.65 4.64
N GLN A 60 -10.11 8.42 4.69
CA GLN A 60 -11.23 7.99 3.84
C GLN A 60 -12.46 8.85 4.09
N LYS A 61 -12.85 9.05 5.35
CA LYS A 61 -14.01 9.85 5.72
C LYS A 61 -13.87 11.27 5.18
N ARG A 62 -12.69 11.88 5.30
CA ARG A 62 -12.43 13.23 4.79
C ARG A 62 -12.65 13.33 3.28
N LEU A 63 -12.12 12.39 2.50
CA LEU A 63 -12.35 12.33 1.04
C LEU A 63 -13.83 12.15 0.70
N VAL A 64 -14.54 11.26 1.40
CA VAL A 64 -15.96 11.01 1.19
C VAL A 64 -16.80 12.24 1.53
N ASP A 65 -16.51 12.91 2.64
CA ASP A 65 -17.18 14.16 3.04
C ASP A 65 -16.98 15.28 1.99
N ARG A 66 -15.86 15.26 1.25
CA ARG A 66 -15.56 16.17 0.13
C ARG A 66 -16.21 15.75 -1.20
N GLY A 67 -16.96 14.65 -1.22
CA GLY A 67 -17.63 14.14 -2.42
C GLY A 67 -16.78 13.22 -3.30
N VAL A 68 -15.63 12.75 -2.81
CA VAL A 68 -14.75 11.82 -3.55
C VAL A 68 -15.05 10.38 -3.16
N TYR A 69 -15.48 9.57 -4.13
CA TYR A 69 -15.71 8.14 -3.93
C TYR A 69 -14.41 7.45 -3.53
N THR A 70 -14.38 6.87 -2.33
CA THR A 70 -13.15 6.33 -1.75
C THR A 70 -13.35 4.95 -1.13
N TYR A 71 -12.52 3.99 -1.52
CA TYR A 71 -12.47 2.66 -0.91
C TYR A 71 -11.11 2.41 -0.25
N ILE A 72 -11.12 1.66 0.86
CA ILE A 72 -9.89 1.12 1.45
C ILE A 72 -9.69 -0.30 0.90
N ARG A 73 -8.56 -0.54 0.24
CA ARG A 73 -8.13 -1.89 -0.11
C ARG A 73 -7.54 -2.56 1.12
N LYS A 74 -8.27 -3.52 1.67
CA LYS A 74 -7.75 -4.42 2.71
C LYS A 74 -6.73 -5.36 2.09
N THR A 75 -5.55 -5.46 2.71
CA THR A 75 -4.61 -6.55 2.46
C THR A 75 -5.26 -7.86 2.92
N ARG A 76 -5.53 -8.78 1.98
CA ARG A 76 -5.81 -10.17 2.35
C ARG A 76 -4.50 -10.74 2.92
N GLY A 77 -4.50 -11.14 4.20
CA GLY A 77 -3.36 -11.77 4.86
C GLY A 77 -2.88 -11.13 6.17
N ASP A 78 -3.41 -9.98 6.58
CA ASP A 78 -3.07 -9.37 7.88
C ASP A 78 -3.83 -10.00 9.07
N ASP A 79 -4.89 -10.76 8.80
CA ASP A 79 -5.64 -11.55 9.79
C ASP A 79 -5.22 -13.03 9.75
N GLU A 80 -3.91 -13.30 9.84
CA GLU A 80 -3.31 -14.66 9.82
C GLU A 80 -3.12 -15.25 8.40
N SER A 81 -1.85 -15.36 7.98
CA SER A 81 -1.38 -16.37 7.02
C SER A 81 -2.00 -16.39 5.61
N ALA A 82 -1.83 -15.32 4.80
CA ALA A 82 -1.67 -15.44 3.32
C ALA A 82 -1.67 -14.07 2.63
N ALA A 83 -0.51 -13.42 2.51
CA ALA A 83 -0.34 -12.30 1.60
C ALA A 83 -0.07 -12.80 0.16
N CYS A 84 -1.12 -12.95 -0.64
CA CYS A 84 -0.99 -13.10 -2.10
C CYS A 84 -0.59 -11.75 -2.70
N GLY A 85 0.68 -11.65 -3.12
CA GLY A 85 1.30 -10.44 -3.67
C GLY A 85 2.82 -10.40 -3.48
N GLN A 86 3.38 -11.27 -2.65
CA GLN A 86 4.83 -11.47 -2.55
C GLN A 86 5.34 -12.35 -3.70
N LEU A 87 5.45 -11.80 -4.90
CA LEU A 87 6.49 -12.27 -5.82
C LEU A 87 7.84 -11.69 -5.36
N ALA A 88 8.25 -12.04 -4.14
CA ALA A 88 9.63 -11.94 -3.73
C ALA A 88 10.34 -13.13 -4.39
N THR A 89 10.89 -12.90 -5.59
CA THR A 89 11.85 -13.82 -6.19
C THR A 89 12.90 -14.12 -5.13
N THR A 90 12.87 -15.35 -4.61
CA THR A 90 13.88 -15.84 -3.68
C THR A 90 15.17 -16.00 -4.48
N MET A 91 15.90 -14.91 -4.67
CA MET A 91 17.31 -14.93 -5.06
C MET A 91 18.08 -15.46 -3.84
N LYS A 92 18.04 -16.78 -3.63
CA LYS A 92 18.94 -17.45 -2.70
C LYS A 92 20.36 -17.28 -3.24
N LYS A 93 21.05 -16.31 -2.63
CA LYS A 93 22.48 -16.04 -2.76
C LYS A 93 23.25 -17.34 -2.47
N GLN A 94 24.20 -17.62 -3.36
CA GLN A 94 25.10 -18.76 -3.43
C GLN A 94 25.72 -19.17 -2.09
N ARG A 95 25.90 -20.49 -1.88
CA ARG A 95 27.08 -21.03 -1.20
C ARG A 95 27.86 -21.89 -2.19
N LYS A 96 29.04 -21.40 -2.57
CA LYS A 96 30.16 -22.21 -3.09
C LYS A 96 30.75 -23.00 -1.92
N ASP A 97 31.23 -24.21 -2.22
CA ASP A 97 32.41 -24.93 -1.69
C ASP A 97 32.25 -26.42 -2.10
N GLN A 98 32.73 -26.86 -3.27
CA GLN A 98 34.06 -27.41 -3.58
C GLN A 98 34.57 -28.53 -2.64
N ASN A 99 34.48 -29.77 -3.15
CA ASN A 99 35.35 -30.95 -3.00
C ASN A 99 36.31 -31.10 -1.80
N HIS A 100 36.11 -32.20 -1.06
CA HIS A 100 37.08 -33.25 -0.66
C HIS A 100 36.21 -34.49 -0.33
N GLY A 101 36.37 -35.69 -0.89
CA GLY A 101 37.57 -36.50 -1.06
C GLY A 101 37.57 -37.61 0.00
N ASP A 102 37.08 -38.81 -0.36
CA ASP A 102 37.40 -40.16 0.16
C ASP A 102 37.47 -40.47 1.68
N LEU A 103 36.70 -41.46 2.16
CA LEU A 103 37.11 -42.89 2.33
C LEU A 103 36.14 -43.63 3.28
N ALA A 104 35.79 -44.87 2.92
CA ALA A 104 35.04 -45.82 3.74
C ALA A 104 35.88 -46.33 4.95
N PRO A 105 35.22 -47.06 5.87
CA PRO A 105 35.47 -48.50 5.91
C PRO A 105 34.21 -49.35 5.70
#